data_AF-T1BQX3-F1
#
_entry.id   AF-T1BQX3-F1
#
_cell.length_a   1.000
_cell.length_b   1.000
_cell.length_c   1.000
_cell.angle_alpha   90.00
_cell.angle_beta   90.00
_cell.angle_gamma   90.00
#
_symmetry.space_group_name_H-M   'P 1'
#
loop_
_entity.id
_entity.type
_entity.pdbx_description
1 polymer ?
#
loop_
_entity_poly.entity_id
_entity_poly.type
_entity_poly.pdbx_seq_one_letter_code
_entity_poly.pdbx_strand_id
1 'polypeptide(L)'
;ELTEAMLRHFADPSGGFFFTSDDHEALLHRLKAFSDEAIPSGNGVAARVLLRLGYLLGESRYLDAAERTVRAGWAPLEQYPQAHMTMLTALDELLHPPQIVILRGEASAIEAWRRELARLYAPRR
;
A
#
# COMPACT_ATOMS: atom_id res chain seq x y z
N GLU A 1 -3.62 -10.06 10.83
CA GLU A 1 -2.58 -11.12 10.90
C GLU A 1 -1.64 -11.10 9.71
N LEU A 2 -2.12 -11.16 8.46
CA LEU A 2 -1.25 -11.17 7.27
C LEU A 2 -0.31 -9.96 7.15
N THR A 3 -0.81 -8.73 7.37
CA THR A 3 0.04 -7.52 7.33
C THR A 3 1.14 -7.57 8.38
N GLU A 4 0.85 -8.09 9.57
CA GLU A 4 1.85 -8.23 10.64
C GLU A 4 2.90 -9.27 10.27
N ALA A 5 2.50 -10.40 9.66
CA ALA A 5 3.44 -11.39 9.15
C ALA A 5 4.33 -10.81 8.04
N MET A 6 3.75 -10.04 7.11
CA MET A 6 4.49 -9.33 6.06
C MET A 6 5.53 -8.37 6.64
N LEU A 7 5.13 -7.54 7.61
CA LEU A 7 6.03 -6.60 8.30
C LEU A 7 7.12 -7.31 9.09
N ARG A 8 6.80 -8.46 9.70
CA ARG A 8 7.75 -9.22 10.52
C ARG A 8 8.81 -9.93 9.69
N HIS A 9 8.40 -10.65 8.65
CA HIS A 9 9.26 -11.61 7.97
C HIS A 9 9.89 -11.09 6.66
N PHE A 10 9.29 -10.05 6.07
CA PHE A 10 9.66 -9.59 4.73
C PHE A 10 10.20 -8.16 4.71
N ALA A 11 9.91 -7.33 5.72
CA ALA A 11 10.34 -5.94 5.72
C ALA A 11 11.87 -5.80 5.81
N ASP A 12 12.43 -4.90 5.00
CA ASP A 12 13.81 -4.48 5.11
C ASP A 12 13.89 -3.18 5.94
N PRO A 13 14.76 -3.08 6.96
CA PRO A 13 15.02 -1.84 7.67
C PRO A 13 15.38 -0.65 6.77
N SER A 14 15.98 -0.89 5.60
CA SER A 14 16.28 0.11 4.57
C SER A 14 15.07 0.52 3.71
N GLY A 15 13.91 -0.08 3.94
CA GLY A 15 12.66 0.18 3.22
C GLY A 15 12.32 -0.90 2.18
N GLY A 16 11.02 -1.11 1.97
CA GLY A 16 10.50 -2.16 1.11
C GLY A 16 10.54 -3.55 1.73
N PHE A 17 10.25 -4.55 0.91
CA PHE A 17 9.99 -5.94 1.28
C PHE A 17 10.72 -6.91 0.36
N PHE A 18 11.37 -7.90 0.96
CA PHE A 18 11.96 -9.03 0.26
C PHE A 18 10.88 -9.93 -0.33
N PHE A 19 11.22 -10.66 -1.38
CA PHE A 19 10.33 -11.65 -1.99
C PHE A 19 10.18 -12.93 -1.14
N THR A 20 11.19 -13.26 -0.35
CA THR A 20 11.21 -14.42 0.55
C THR A 20 11.24 -13.97 2.01
N SER A 21 10.75 -14.81 2.93
CA SER A 21 10.80 -14.54 4.36
C SER A 21 12.22 -14.66 4.92
N ASP A 22 12.44 -14.14 6.12
CA ASP A 22 13.70 -14.22 6.87
C ASP A 22 13.96 -15.62 7.46
N ASP A 23 12.92 -16.44 7.60
CA ASP A 23 12.96 -17.85 8.02
C ASP A 23 12.93 -18.85 6.85
N HIS A 24 12.99 -18.35 5.60
CA HIS A 24 13.16 -19.18 4.42
C HIS A 24 14.56 -19.84 4.43
N GLU A 25 14.76 -20.88 3.62
CA GLU A 25 16.10 -21.44 3.42
C GLU A 25 17.12 -20.33 3.04
N ALA A 26 18.38 -20.50 3.46
CA ALA A 26 19.41 -19.50 3.23
C ALA A 26 19.71 -19.37 1.72
N LEU A 27 19.26 -18.27 1.12
CA LEU A 27 19.53 -17.93 -0.28
C LEU A 27 20.77 -17.04 -0.40
N LEU A 28 21.49 -17.15 -1.53
CA LEU A 28 22.61 -16.26 -1.86
C LEU A 28 22.19 -14.79 -1.95
N HIS A 29 20.96 -14.54 -2.42
CA HIS A 29 20.41 -13.21 -2.53
C HIS A 29 18.89 -13.23 -2.38
N ARG A 30 18.35 -12.37 -1.52
CA ARG A 30 16.90 -12.14 -1.37
C ARG A 30 16.52 -10.94 -2.21
N LEU A 31 15.72 -11.19 -3.26
CA LEU A 31 15.30 -10.15 -4.19
C LEU A 31 14.34 -9.16 -3.51
N LYS A 32 14.48 -7.88 -3.86
CA LYS A 32 13.54 -6.81 -3.53
C LYS A 32 13.02 -6.19 -4.84
N ALA A 33 11.88 -6.69 -5.31
CA ALA A 33 11.32 -6.29 -6.60
C ALA A 33 10.42 -5.05 -6.46
N PHE A 34 10.80 -3.97 -7.15
CA PHE A 34 9.98 -2.74 -7.27
C PHE A 34 9.30 -2.63 -8.64
N SER A 35 9.86 -3.25 -9.68
CA SER A 35 9.30 -3.28 -11.02
C SER A 35 8.11 -4.23 -11.12
N ASP A 36 7.15 -3.84 -11.93
CA ASP A 36 6.09 -4.71 -12.42
C ASP A 36 6.65 -5.60 -13.53
N GLU A 37 6.27 -6.87 -13.50
CA GLU A 37 6.64 -7.85 -14.52
C GLU A 37 5.35 -8.46 -15.09
N ALA A 38 5.27 -9.79 -15.22
CA ALA A 38 4.01 -10.48 -15.52
C ALA A 38 2.93 -10.24 -14.46
N ILE A 39 3.32 -9.81 -13.25
CA ILE A 39 2.43 -9.45 -12.15
C ILE A 39 2.87 -8.11 -11.52
N PRO A 40 1.96 -7.43 -10.79
CA PRO A 40 2.31 -6.24 -10.01
C PRO A 40 3.45 -6.50 -9.03
N SER A 41 4.29 -5.49 -8.81
CA SER A 41 5.40 -5.59 -7.87
C SER A 41 4.91 -5.78 -6.44
N GLY A 42 5.52 -6.72 -5.72
CA GLY A 42 5.15 -7.00 -4.32
C GLY A 42 5.31 -5.76 -3.43
N ASN A 43 6.35 -4.95 -3.67
CA ASN A 43 6.56 -3.70 -2.96
C ASN A 43 5.49 -2.65 -3.25
N GLY A 44 5.05 -2.51 -4.50
CA GLY A 44 3.98 -1.59 -4.87
C GLY A 44 2.65 -2.01 -4.24
N VAL A 45 2.33 -3.29 -4.27
CA VAL A 45 1.13 -3.83 -3.61
C VAL A 45 1.19 -3.63 -2.09
N ALA A 46 2.33 -3.94 -1.47
CA ALA A 46 2.53 -3.76 -0.03
C ALA A 46 2.35 -2.29 0.39
N ALA A 47 2.95 -1.35 -0.34
CA ALA A 47 2.81 0.08 -0.07
C ALA A 47 1.34 0.52 -0.10
N ARG A 48 0.56 0.09 -1.11
CA ARG A 48 -0.88 0.42 -1.21
C ARG A 48 -1.71 -0.19 -0.08
N VAL A 49 -1.45 -1.45 0.27
CA VAL A 49 -2.13 -2.11 1.40
C VAL A 49 -1.86 -1.36 2.70
N LEU A 50 -0.60 -0.98 2.93
CA LEU A 50 -0.18 -0.26 4.13
C LEU A 50 -0.78 1.14 4.20
N LEU A 51 -0.84 1.90 3.10
CA LEU A 51 -1.52 3.19 3.05
C LEU A 51 -2.98 3.05 3.48
N ARG A 52 -3.71 2.11 2.88
CA ARG A 52 -5.13 1.90 3.17
C ARG A 52 -5.37 1.47 4.62
N LEU A 53 -4.58 0.53 5.13
CA LEU A 53 -4.68 0.09 6.52
C LEU A 53 -4.33 1.21 7.49
N GLY A 54 -3.30 2.01 7.19
CA GLY A 54 -2.91 3.15 8.01
C GLY A 54 -4.05 4.15 8.19
N TYR A 55 -4.73 4.52 7.09
CA TYR A 55 -5.88 5.42 7.15
C TYR A 55 -7.13 4.79 7.78
N LEU A 56 -7.44 3.52 7.47
CA LEU A 56 -8.63 2.85 7.99
C LEU A 56 -8.56 2.57 9.50
N LEU A 57 -7.36 2.23 10.00
CA LEU A 57 -7.14 1.81 11.38
C LEU A 57 -6.57 2.92 12.26
N GLY A 58 -6.16 4.06 11.67
CA GLY A 58 -5.50 5.14 12.41
C GLY A 58 -4.10 4.75 12.92
N GLU A 59 -3.39 3.91 12.17
CA GLU A 59 -2.11 3.31 12.59
C GLU A 59 -0.97 3.86 11.73
N SER A 60 -0.21 4.83 12.29
CA SER A 60 0.85 5.53 11.55
C SER A 60 1.99 4.61 11.13
N ARG A 61 2.28 3.52 11.86
CA ARG A 61 3.39 2.62 11.50
C ARG A 61 3.22 1.99 10.11
N TYR A 62 1.98 1.84 9.64
CA TYR A 62 1.71 1.38 8.29
C TYR A 62 1.98 2.48 7.26
N LEU A 63 1.59 3.74 7.54
CA LEU A 63 1.90 4.88 6.67
C LEU A 63 3.42 5.07 6.53
N ASP A 64 4.15 5.00 7.65
CA ASP A 64 5.62 5.10 7.67
C ASP A 64 6.29 3.97 6.89
N ALA A 65 5.75 2.75 6.97
CA ALA A 65 6.25 1.61 6.20
C ALA A 65 5.96 1.77 4.68
N ALA A 66 4.79 2.29 4.32
CA ALA A 66 4.46 2.58 2.94
C ALA A 66 5.36 3.67 2.33
N GLU A 67 5.56 4.78 3.05
CA GLU A 67 6.44 5.86 2.60
C GLU A 67 7.88 5.37 2.41
N ARG A 68 8.42 4.62 3.38
CA ARG A 68 9.76 4.02 3.26
C ARG A 68 9.88 3.08 2.06
N THR A 69 8.81 2.35 1.74
CA THR A 69 8.77 1.46 0.56
C THR A 69 8.85 2.25 -0.74
N VAL A 70 8.07 3.34 -0.86
CA VAL A 70 8.11 4.23 -2.03
C VAL A 70 9.49 4.88 -2.17
N ARG A 71 10.08 5.36 -1.07
CA ARG A 71 11.43 5.95 -1.07
C ARG A 71 12.51 4.95 -1.48
N ALA A 72 12.43 3.70 -1.00
CA ALA A 72 13.41 2.67 -1.32
C ALA A 72 13.41 2.30 -2.83
N GLY A 73 12.26 2.42 -3.50
CA GLY A 73 12.13 2.21 -4.94
C GLY A 73 12.29 3.48 -5.79
N TRP A 74 12.67 4.63 -5.22
CA TRP A 74 12.64 5.91 -5.92
C TRP A 74 13.56 5.97 -7.15
N ALA A 75 14.83 5.59 -6.99
CA ALA A 75 15.80 5.66 -8.08
C ALA A 75 15.37 4.87 -9.34
N PRO A 76 14.98 3.58 -9.27
CA PRO A 76 14.51 2.85 -10.45
C PRO A 76 13.15 3.33 -10.96
N LEU A 77 12.26 3.84 -10.08
CA LEU A 77 10.98 4.43 -10.48
C LEU A 77 11.17 5.72 -11.30
N GLU A 78 12.10 6.57 -10.89
CA GLU A 78 12.45 7.81 -11.60
C GLU A 78 13.10 7.52 -12.97
N GLN A 79 13.93 6.47 -13.03
CA GLN A 79 14.63 6.09 -14.25
C GLN A 79 13.73 5.38 -15.28
N TYR A 80 12.85 4.48 -14.84
CA TYR A 80 12.00 3.64 -15.69
C TYR A 80 10.55 3.59 -15.20
N PRO A 81 9.81 4.71 -15.20
CA PRO A 81 8.47 4.78 -14.61
C PRO A 81 7.47 3.80 -15.24
N GLN A 82 7.57 3.54 -16.55
CA GLN A 82 6.70 2.60 -17.26
C GLN A 82 6.82 1.15 -16.77
N ALA A 83 7.92 0.79 -16.10
CA ALA A 83 8.13 -0.52 -15.50
C ALA A 83 7.71 -0.57 -14.02
N HIS A 84 7.18 0.53 -13.46
CA HIS A 84 6.91 0.67 -12.01
C HIS A 84 5.52 1.26 -11.74
N MET A 85 4.53 0.91 -12.55
CA MET A 85 3.17 1.45 -12.49
C MET A 85 2.45 1.21 -11.15
N THR A 86 2.69 0.06 -10.51
CA THR A 86 2.12 -0.23 -9.18
C THR A 86 2.74 0.68 -8.11
N MET A 87 4.04 0.95 -8.19
CA MET A 87 4.73 1.89 -7.31
C MET A 87 4.27 3.33 -7.56
N LEU A 88 4.05 3.72 -8.82
CA LEU A 88 3.48 5.03 -9.17
C LEU A 88 2.05 5.19 -8.62
N THR A 89 1.25 4.13 -8.66
CA THR A 89 -0.09 4.13 -8.03
C THR A 89 0.01 4.30 -6.51
N ALA A 90 0.98 3.65 -5.87
CA ALA A 90 1.24 3.83 -4.43
C ALA A 90 1.71 5.25 -4.11
N LEU A 91 2.56 5.83 -4.95
CA LEU A 91 3.01 7.22 -4.83
C LEU A 91 1.85 8.21 -4.98
N ASP A 92 0.96 8.00 -5.95
CA ASP A 92 -0.23 8.84 -6.11
C ASP A 92 -1.16 8.76 -4.89
N GLU A 93 -1.43 7.56 -4.37
CA GLU A 93 -2.22 7.38 -3.13
C GLU A 93 -1.53 8.02 -1.91
N LEU A 94 -0.18 8.04 -1.86
CA LEU A 94 0.58 8.68 -0.78
C LEU A 94 0.50 10.21 -0.85
N LEU A 95 0.62 10.80 -2.05
CA LEU A 95 0.56 12.25 -2.28
C LEU A 95 -0.88 12.79 -2.21
N HIS A 96 -1.85 11.96 -2.59
CA HIS A 96 -3.26 12.29 -2.62
C HIS A 96 -4.07 11.23 -1.86
N PRO A 97 -4.01 11.22 -0.51
CA PRO A 97 -4.72 10.23 0.31
C PRO A 97 -6.21 10.15 -0.03
N PRO A 98 -6.78 8.93 -0.14
CA PRO A 98 -8.19 8.78 -0.44
C PRO A 98 -9.05 9.35 0.68
N GLN A 99 -10.19 9.94 0.32
CA GLN A 99 -11.16 10.35 1.32
C GLN A 99 -11.91 9.13 1.85
N ILE A 100 -11.78 8.84 3.14
CA ILE A 100 -12.47 7.72 3.78
C ILE A 100 -13.65 8.23 4.62
N VAL A 101 -14.84 7.68 4.38
CA VAL A 101 -16.04 7.96 5.18
C VAL A 101 -16.53 6.65 5.82
N ILE A 102 -16.54 6.60 7.15
CA ILE A 102 -17.01 5.44 7.92
C ILE A 102 -18.43 5.72 8.43
N LEU A 103 -19.41 4.95 7.94
CA LEU A 103 -20.79 5.02 8.41
C LEU A 103 -21.03 3.96 9.48
N ARG A 104 -21.45 4.36 10.68
CA ARG A 104 -21.77 3.46 11.79
C ARG A 104 -23.05 3.92 12.48
N GLY A 105 -24.00 3.00 12.65
CA GLY A 105 -25.28 3.27 13.29
C GLY A 105 -26.37 2.32 12.81
N GLU A 106 -27.62 2.70 13.06
CA GLU A 106 -28.80 1.96 12.59
C GLU A 106 -28.83 1.86 11.06
N ALA A 107 -29.36 0.74 10.55
CA ALA A 107 -29.39 0.45 9.12
C ALA A 107 -30.12 1.54 8.32
N SER A 108 -31.20 2.11 8.87
CA SER A 108 -31.95 3.20 8.25
C SER A 108 -31.14 4.50 8.13
N ALA A 109 -30.32 4.82 9.13
CA ALA A 109 -29.45 5.99 9.11
C ALA A 109 -28.27 5.79 8.15
N ILE A 110 -27.67 4.60 8.12
CA ILE A 110 -26.62 4.24 7.14
C ILE A 110 -27.16 4.40 5.72
N GLU A 111 -28.37 3.91 5.44
CA GLU A 111 -28.97 4.01 4.11
C GLU A 111 -29.27 5.45 3.71
N ALA A 112 -29.71 6.30 4.64
CA ALA A 112 -29.91 7.72 4.39
C ALA A 112 -28.59 8.41 3.99
N TRP A 113 -27.51 8.18 4.74
CA TRP A 113 -26.19 8.74 4.43
C TRP A 113 -25.59 8.20 3.14
N ARG A 114 -25.74 6.89 2.87
CA ARG A 114 -25.22 6.26 1.65
C ARG A 114 -25.85 6.89 0.41
N ARG A 115 -27.17 7.09 0.41
CA ARG A 115 -27.88 7.76 -0.69
C ARG A 115 -27.37 9.17 -0.92
N GLU A 116 -27.06 9.89 0.16
CA GLU A 116 -26.60 11.27 0.06
C GLU A 116 -25.17 11.40 -0.46
N LEU A 117 -24.28 10.52 0.01
CA LEU A 117 -22.90 10.44 -0.48
C LEU A 117 -22.85 10.00 -1.96
N ALA A 118 -23.79 9.18 -2.41
CA ALA A 118 -23.87 8.70 -3.79
C ALA A 118 -24.44 9.73 -4.79
N ARG A 119 -24.96 10.89 -4.34
CA ARG A 119 -25.52 11.91 -5.25
C ARG A 119 -24.47 12.57 -6.14
N LEU A 120 -23.24 12.67 -5.66
CA LEU A 120 -22.14 13.31 -6.37
C LEU A 120 -21.15 12.25 -6.82
N TYR A 121 -20.85 12.22 -8.12
CA TYR A 121 -19.76 11.42 -8.63
C TYR A 121 -18.43 12.00 -8.15
N ALA A 122 -17.77 11.29 -7.24
CA ALA A 122 -16.47 11.65 -6.69
C ALA A 122 -15.53 10.44 -6.84
N PRO A 123 -14.84 10.27 -7.98
CA PRO A 123 -14.07 9.06 -8.27
C PRO A 123 -12.85 8.82 -7.36
N ARG A 124 -12.54 9.78 -6.47
CA ARG A 124 -11.49 9.68 -5.45
C ARG A 124 -12.06 9.48 -4.02
N ARG A 125 -13.38 9.32 -3.89
CA ARG A 125 -14.10 8.91 -2.66
C ARG A 125 -14.45 7.43 -2.71
#